data_AF-A0A6A2WRY1-F1
#
_entry.id   AF-A0A6A2WRY1-F1
#
_cell.length_a   1.000
_cell.length_b   1.000
_cell.length_c   1.000
_cell.angle_alpha   90.00
_cell.angle_beta   90.00
_cell.angle_gamma   90.00
#
_symmetry.space_group_name_H-M   'P 1'
#
loop_
_entity.id
_entity.type
_entity.pdbx_description
1 polymer ?
#
loop_
_entity_poly.entity_id
_entity_poly.type
_entity_poly.pdbx_seq_one_letter_code
_entity_poly.pdbx_strand_id
1 'polypeptide(L)'
;MVPAARCCNSSQSSSSIDAGFVDRKAFRIPCCANRSFTLVCHNLKSVGMAAPDISAFIRARVATYPSRSDIVIFNRFNLNIPVGNIVALVGRNGSGKRTVISLIERFYEPLVGEILLDGNNVRDLDLKWLRQRIGLVIQDPVLFATTIRENILYGKDDATLEEIIRAVKLAEAIVFINNLPDRFETQVL
;
A
#
# COMPACT_ATOMS: atom_id res chain seq x y z
N MET A 1 9.49 21.75 9.41
CA MET A 1 8.94 22.22 8.13
C MET A 1 9.69 21.45 7.04
N VAL A 2 9.12 20.36 6.53
CA VAL A 2 9.79 19.48 5.55
C VAL A 2 9.47 20.02 4.15
N PRO A 3 10.45 20.18 3.24
CA PRO A 3 10.20 20.69 1.90
C PRO A 3 9.36 19.67 1.10
N ALA A 4 8.26 20.13 0.51
CA ALA A 4 7.50 19.36 -0.46
C ALA A 4 8.38 19.12 -1.70
N ALA A 5 8.63 17.85 -2.04
CA ALA A 5 9.21 17.52 -3.33
C ALA A 5 8.19 17.90 -4.40
N ARG A 6 8.54 18.85 -5.28
CA ARG A 6 7.69 19.24 -6.40
C ARG A 6 7.62 18.07 -7.38
N CYS A 7 6.41 17.63 -7.70
CA CYS A 7 6.17 17.01 -9.00
C CYS A 7 6.69 17.97 -10.08
N CYS A 8 7.63 17.53 -10.92
CA CYS A 8 8.06 18.29 -12.10
C CYS A 8 6.88 18.42 -13.07
N ASN A 9 6.02 19.41 -12.84
CA ASN A 9 4.93 19.78 -13.74
C ASN A 9 5.46 20.71 -14.82
N SER A 10 5.79 20.17 -16.00
CA SER A 10 5.72 20.95 -17.24
C SER A 10 4.30 20.83 -17.79
N SER A 11 3.52 21.92 -17.62
CA SER A 11 2.20 22.23 -18.23
C SER A 11 0.96 21.43 -17.78
N GLN A 12 -0.12 22.18 -17.51
CA GLN A 12 -1.34 21.84 -16.76
C GLN A 12 -2.34 20.90 -17.48
N SER A 13 -2.93 19.94 -16.75
CA SER A 13 -4.39 19.79 -16.50
C SER A 13 -4.79 18.37 -15.99
N SER A 14 -5.67 18.36 -14.98
CA SER A 14 -6.54 17.27 -14.49
C SER A 14 -5.94 16.00 -13.87
N SER A 15 -5.22 16.10 -12.75
CA SER A 15 -5.33 15.22 -11.57
C SER A 15 -4.29 15.67 -10.54
N SER A 16 -4.67 16.56 -9.62
CA SER A 16 -3.77 17.06 -8.58
C SER A 16 -3.60 16.00 -7.48
N ILE A 17 -2.82 14.95 -7.77
CA ILE A 17 -2.21 14.11 -6.74
C ILE A 17 -0.81 14.65 -6.50
N ASP A 18 -0.56 15.08 -5.27
CA ASP A 18 0.77 15.45 -4.80
C ASP A 18 1.36 14.28 -4.00
N ALA A 19 2.61 13.95 -4.25
CA ALA A 19 3.35 12.93 -3.52
C ALA A 19 4.39 13.58 -2.62
N GLY A 20 4.34 13.32 -1.31
CA GLY A 20 5.28 13.86 -0.33
C GLY A 20 6.02 12.76 0.41
N PHE A 21 7.29 13.01 0.75
CA PHE A 21 8.05 12.12 1.63
C PHE A 21 7.60 12.31 3.08
N VAL A 22 7.37 11.19 3.77
CA VAL A 22 7.03 11.15 5.19
C VAL A 22 8.21 10.57 5.98
N ASP A 23 8.51 11.19 7.13
CA ASP A 23 9.54 10.70 8.05
C ASP A 23 9.15 9.31 8.60
N ARG A 24 10.11 8.38 8.66
CA ARG A 24 9.95 7.02 9.21
C ARG A 24 9.41 7.02 10.64
N LYS A 25 9.65 8.07 11.43
CA LYS A 25 9.15 8.20 12.81
C LYS A 25 7.70 8.68 12.93
N ALA A 26 7.10 9.16 11.84
CA ALA A 26 5.74 9.68 11.83
C ALA A 26 4.67 8.59 11.57
N PHE A 27 5.08 7.37 11.23
CA PHE A 27 4.18 6.22 11.11
C PHE A 27 4.00 5.53 12.46
N ARG A 28 3.47 6.28 13.42
CA ARG A 28 2.69 5.69 14.52
C ARG A 28 1.32 5.39 13.90
N ILE A 29 0.67 4.29 14.24
CA ILE A 29 -0.70 4.03 13.78
C ILE A 29 -1.64 4.75 14.76
N PRO A 30 -2.12 5.98 14.46
CA PRO A 30 -3.48 6.34 14.80
C PRO A 30 -4.22 6.40 13.48
N CYS A 31 -4.73 5.24 13.07
CA CYS A 31 -5.78 5.17 12.07
C CYS A 31 -7.02 5.81 12.71
N CYS A 32 -7.25 7.11 12.48
CA CYS A 32 -8.52 7.84 12.66
C CYS A 32 -8.32 9.38 12.61
N ALA A 33 -7.84 9.96 11.50
CA ALA A 33 -8.13 11.36 11.15
C ALA A 33 -7.66 11.67 9.72
N ASN A 34 -8.61 11.99 8.83
CA ASN A 34 -8.40 12.41 7.44
C ASN A 34 -7.85 11.38 6.44
N ARG A 35 -8.81 10.71 5.76
CA ARG A 35 -8.83 10.13 4.39
C ARG A 35 -7.53 10.26 3.56
N SER A 36 -6.47 9.63 4.03
CA SER A 36 -5.21 9.46 3.32
C SER A 36 -5.05 7.98 3.00
N PHE A 37 -4.94 7.62 1.72
CA PHE A 37 -4.56 6.27 1.35
C PHE A 37 -3.05 6.20 1.43
N THR A 38 -2.55 5.54 2.46
CA THR A 38 -1.12 5.31 2.57
C THR A 38 -0.82 4.03 1.81
N LEU A 39 -0.19 4.17 0.64
CA LEU A 39 0.57 3.07 0.05
C LEU A 39 1.76 2.86 0.97
N VAL A 40 1.60 1.93 1.89
CA VAL A 40 2.69 1.51 2.71
C VAL A 40 3.38 0.38 1.98
N CYS A 41 4.43 0.68 1.21
CA CYS A 41 5.45 -0.32 0.92
C CYS A 41 6.18 -0.63 2.25
N HIS A 42 5.48 -1.18 3.25
CA HIS A 42 6.11 -1.64 4.47
C HIS A 42 6.51 -3.09 4.31
N ASN A 43 7.83 -3.24 4.34
CA ASN A 43 8.53 -4.27 5.08
C ASN A 43 7.84 -4.47 6.44
N LEU A 44 6.99 -5.50 6.55
CA LEU A 44 6.74 -6.14 7.83
C LEU A 44 8.09 -6.72 8.24
N LYS A 45 8.73 -6.13 9.26
CA LYS A 45 9.94 -6.67 9.89
C LYS A 45 9.61 -8.00 10.57
N SER A 46 9.33 -9.03 9.78
CA SER A 46 9.56 -10.40 10.21
C SER A 46 11.01 -10.71 9.89
N VAL A 47 11.74 -11.06 10.94
CA VAL A 47 13.05 -11.73 10.88
C VAL A 47 14.23 -10.80 10.58
N GLY A 48 15.31 -10.97 11.36
CA GLY A 48 16.61 -10.34 11.17
C GLY A 48 17.33 -10.83 9.92
N MET A 49 16.72 -10.65 8.75
CA MET A 49 17.36 -10.71 7.44
C MET A 49 16.83 -9.52 6.64
N ALA A 50 17.74 -8.66 6.19
CA ALA A 50 17.39 -7.53 5.32
C ALA A 50 16.75 -8.07 4.03
N ALA A 51 15.42 -8.02 3.93
CA ALA A 51 14.75 -8.14 2.65
C ALA A 51 15.21 -6.95 1.78
N PRO A 52 15.46 -7.16 0.48
CA PRO A 52 16.02 -6.13 -0.37
C PRO A 52 15.09 -4.93 -0.40
N ASP A 53 15.73 -3.79 -0.39
CA ASP A 53 15.16 -2.49 -0.18
C ASP A 53 14.61 -2.08 -1.57
N ILE A 54 13.29 -2.23 -1.79
CA ILE A 54 12.68 -2.14 -3.14
C ILE A 54 12.33 -0.69 -3.50
N SER A 55 12.70 -0.28 -4.71
CA SER A 55 12.29 0.97 -5.36
C SER A 55 11.13 0.72 -6.32
N ALA A 56 10.23 1.70 -6.43
CA ALA A 56 9.16 1.68 -7.41
C ALA A 56 9.14 2.97 -8.24
N PHE A 57 9.03 2.82 -9.55
CA PHE A 57 8.90 3.93 -10.48
C PHE A 57 7.67 3.73 -11.36
N ILE A 58 6.72 4.65 -11.28
CA ILE A 58 5.46 4.60 -12.01
C ILE A 58 5.50 5.67 -13.09
N ARG A 59 5.38 5.27 -14.35
CA ARG A 59 5.24 6.17 -15.50
C ARG A 59 3.95 5.79 -16.24
N ALA A 60 2.84 6.36 -15.79
CA ALA A 60 1.53 6.15 -16.40
C ALA A 60 1.19 7.33 -17.31
N ARG A 61 1.37 7.16 -18.64
CA ARG A 61 0.98 8.19 -19.61
C ARG A 61 -0.52 8.26 -19.82
N VAL A 62 -1.19 7.11 -19.92
CA VAL A 62 -2.65 7.02 -20.02
C VAL A 62 -3.14 5.85 -19.18
N ALA A 63 -4.10 6.09 -18.29
CA ALA A 63 -4.78 5.04 -17.53
C ALA A 63 -6.28 5.32 -17.45
N THR A 64 -7.09 4.30 -17.71
CA THR A 64 -8.56 4.31 -17.64
C THR A 64 -9.04 3.06 -16.92
N TYR A 65 -10.23 3.10 -16.33
CA TYR A 65 -10.88 1.87 -15.87
C TYR A 65 -11.60 1.22 -17.07
N PRO A 66 -11.55 -0.12 -17.23
CA PRO A 66 -12.27 -0.79 -18.32
C PRO A 66 -13.78 -0.50 -18.32
N SER A 67 -14.37 -0.33 -17.14
CA SER A 67 -15.80 0.01 -16.98
C SER A 67 -16.15 1.43 -17.39
N ARG A 68 -15.16 2.32 -17.52
CA ARG A 68 -15.30 3.74 -17.89
C ARG A 68 -14.10 4.17 -18.71
N SER A 69 -13.99 3.64 -19.92
CA SER A 69 -12.88 3.92 -20.85
C SER A 69 -12.92 5.35 -21.42
N ASP A 70 -14.06 6.02 -21.31
CA ASP A 70 -14.28 7.42 -21.67
C ASP A 70 -13.61 8.39 -20.70
N ILE A 71 -13.28 7.96 -19.49
CA ILE A 71 -12.68 8.80 -18.44
C ILE A 71 -11.21 8.46 -18.26
N VAL A 72 -10.34 9.38 -18.67
CA VAL A 72 -8.89 9.32 -18.39
C VAL A 72 -8.63 9.69 -16.93
N ILE A 73 -8.07 8.76 -16.17
CA ILE A 73 -7.71 8.96 -14.75
C ILE A 73 -6.37 9.67 -14.65
N PHE A 74 -5.39 9.19 -15.41
CA PHE A 74 -4.05 9.76 -15.47
C PHE A 74 -3.69 10.14 -16.89
N ASN A 75 -3.20 11.38 -17.03
CA ASN A 75 -2.59 11.89 -18.25
C ASN A 75 -1.18 12.37 -17.90
N ARG A 76 -0.16 11.59 -18.29
CA ARG A 76 1.27 11.85 -18.02
C ARG A 76 1.64 11.90 -16.52
N PHE A 77 1.13 10.93 -15.75
CA PHE A 77 1.49 10.76 -14.34
C PHE A 77 2.86 10.08 -14.19
N ASN A 78 3.73 10.65 -13.35
CA ASN A 78 5.02 10.08 -12.99
C ASN A 78 5.18 10.12 -11.46
N LEU A 79 5.55 8.99 -10.86
CA LEU A 79 5.84 8.88 -9.45
C LEU A 79 7.10 8.05 -9.24
N ASN A 80 8.06 8.58 -8.49
CA ASN A 80 9.25 7.85 -8.08
C ASN A 80 9.20 7.62 -6.57
N ILE A 81 9.28 6.36 -6.16
CA ILE A 81 9.32 5.91 -4.77
C ILE A 81 10.71 5.30 -4.55
N PRO A 82 11.66 6.08 -4.00
CA PRO A 82 12.98 5.58 -3.67
C PRO A 82 12.90 4.49 -2.61
N VAL A 83 13.91 3.63 -2.65
CA VAL A 83 14.18 2.60 -1.65
C VAL A 83 14.10 3.17 -0.22
N GLY A 84 13.36 2.49 0.64
CA GLY A 84 13.32 2.80 2.07
C GLY A 84 12.61 4.11 2.44
N ASN A 85 11.97 4.78 1.47
CA ASN A 85 11.23 6.01 1.71
C ASN A 85 9.72 5.73 1.86
N ILE A 86 9.07 6.48 2.75
CA ILE A 86 7.62 6.49 2.86
C ILE A 86 7.10 7.64 1.99
N VAL A 87 6.17 7.34 1.08
CA VAL A 87 5.54 8.32 0.20
C VAL A 87 4.05 8.41 0.52
N ALA A 88 3.58 9.60 0.86
CA ALA A 88 2.17 9.89 1.02
C ALA A 88 1.58 10.47 -0.27
N LEU A 89 0.45 9.92 -0.71
CA LEU A 89 -0.33 10.44 -1.83
C LEU A 89 -1.47 11.32 -1.29
N VAL A 90 -1.46 12.60 -1.63
CA VAL A 90 -2.44 13.60 -1.17
C VAL A 90 -3.18 14.18 -2.36
N GLY A 91 -4.48 14.46 -2.21
CA GLY A 91 -5.26 15.12 -3.26
C GLY A 91 -6.76 15.09 -2.96
N ARG A 92 -7.59 15.59 -3.88
CA ARG A 92 -9.06 15.56 -3.73
C ARG A 92 -9.63 14.14 -3.83
N ASN A 93 -10.85 13.92 -3.37
CA ASN A 93 -11.58 12.68 -3.66
C ASN A 93 -11.72 12.51 -5.18
N GLY A 94 -11.57 11.29 -5.68
CA GLY A 94 -11.61 11.00 -7.12
C GLY A 94 -10.36 11.38 -7.91
N SER A 95 -9.31 11.91 -7.28
CA SER A 95 -8.05 12.28 -7.98
C SER A 95 -7.25 11.11 -8.54
N GLY A 96 -7.61 9.86 -8.22
CA GLY A 96 -6.92 8.66 -8.69
C GLY A 96 -5.96 8.01 -7.68
N LYS A 97 -5.92 8.44 -6.42
CA LYS A 97 -5.03 7.84 -5.39
C LYS A 97 -5.14 6.32 -5.29
N ARG A 98 -6.37 5.80 -5.19
CA ARG A 98 -6.63 4.35 -5.19
C ARG A 98 -6.17 3.69 -6.49
N THR A 99 -6.33 4.37 -7.62
CA THR A 99 -5.84 3.90 -8.92
C THR A 99 -4.32 3.71 -8.92
N VAL A 100 -3.53 4.57 -8.27
CA VAL A 100 -2.08 4.37 -8.13
C VAL A 100 -1.79 3.03 -7.44
N ILE A 101 -2.49 2.72 -6.35
CA ILE A 101 -2.38 1.45 -5.62
C ILE A 101 -2.71 0.28 -6.55
N SER A 102 -3.85 0.36 -7.22
CA SER A 102 -4.32 -0.71 -8.12
C SER A 102 -3.39 -0.95 -9.31
N LEU A 103 -2.66 0.07 -9.76
CA LEU A 103 -1.65 -0.05 -10.81
C LEU A 103 -0.38 -0.77 -10.29
N ILE A 104 0.09 -0.44 -9.09
CA ILE A 104 1.26 -1.11 -8.48
C ILE A 104 0.97 -2.59 -8.19
N GLU A 105 -0.23 -2.89 -7.67
CA GLU A 105 -0.68 -4.26 -7.38
C GLU A 105 -1.10 -5.05 -8.63
N ARG A 106 -0.96 -4.43 -9.80
CA ARG A 106 -1.30 -4.98 -11.11
C ARG A 106 -2.74 -5.51 -11.17
N PHE A 107 -3.67 -4.84 -10.48
CA PHE A 107 -5.11 -5.04 -10.69
C PHE A 107 -5.59 -4.41 -12.00
N TYR A 108 -4.93 -3.33 -12.43
CA TYR A 108 -5.09 -2.74 -13.75
C TYR A 108 -3.72 -2.46 -14.35
N GLU A 109 -3.70 -2.35 -15.68
CA GLU A 109 -2.51 -1.94 -16.42
C GLU A 109 -2.73 -0.57 -17.07
N PRO A 110 -1.69 0.28 -17.14
CA PRO A 110 -1.79 1.52 -17.89
C PRO A 110 -1.90 1.21 -19.38
N LEU A 111 -2.77 1.93 -20.10
CA LEU A 111 -2.90 1.85 -21.55
C LEU A 111 -1.59 2.27 -22.23
N VAL A 112 -0.96 3.32 -21.72
CA VAL A 112 0.34 3.79 -22.20
C VAL A 112 1.23 4.08 -21.01
N GLY A 113 2.44 3.54 -21.02
CA GLY A 113 3.41 3.70 -19.94
C GLY A 113 3.91 2.37 -19.39
N GLU A 114 4.65 2.47 -18.30
CA GLU A 114 5.30 1.35 -17.62
C GLU A 114 5.32 1.58 -16.10
N ILE A 115 5.38 0.49 -15.36
CA ILE A 115 5.53 0.50 -13.91
C ILE A 115 6.70 -0.41 -13.63
N LEU A 116 7.73 0.14 -12.99
CA LEU A 116 8.98 -0.54 -12.74
C LEU A 116 9.14 -0.77 -11.24
N LEU A 117 9.54 -1.98 -10.87
CA LEU A 117 9.96 -2.37 -9.53
C LEU A 117 11.44 -2.76 -9.62
N ASP A 118 12.32 -2.01 -8.97
CA ASP A 118 13.78 -2.15 -9.09
C ASP A 118 14.27 -2.19 -10.55
N GLY A 119 13.66 -1.35 -11.40
CA GLY A 119 13.97 -1.27 -12.82
C GLY A 119 13.33 -2.37 -13.70
N ASN A 120 12.70 -3.39 -13.11
CA ASN A 120 12.00 -4.44 -13.84
C ASN A 120 10.53 -4.08 -14.03
N ASN A 121 9.99 -4.28 -15.23
CA ASN A 121 8.57 -4.00 -15.47
C ASN A 121 7.69 -5.00 -14.69
N VAL A 122 6.71 -4.51 -13.94
CA VAL A 122 5.80 -5.35 -13.14
C VAL A 122 4.99 -6.34 -14.00
N ARG A 123 4.88 -6.10 -15.31
CA ARG A 123 4.29 -7.02 -16.29
C ARG A 123 5.10 -8.31 -16.44
N ASP A 124 6.42 -8.20 -16.33
CA ASP A 124 7.36 -9.31 -16.53
C ASP A 124 7.60 -10.11 -15.25
N LEU A 125 7.12 -9.60 -14.10
CA LEU A 125 7.21 -10.26 -12.81
C LEU A 125 6.08 -11.27 -12.60
N ASP A 126 6.37 -12.34 -11.89
CA ASP A 126 5.34 -13.26 -11.40
C ASP A 126 4.39 -12.52 -10.45
N LEU A 127 3.08 -12.70 -10.68
CA LEU A 127 2.05 -11.95 -9.96
C LEU A 127 1.99 -12.35 -8.48
N LYS A 128 2.21 -13.64 -8.17
CA LYS A 128 2.20 -14.13 -6.79
C LYS A 128 3.40 -13.57 -6.03
N TRP A 129 4.59 -13.60 -6.64
CA TRP A 129 5.80 -13.00 -6.10
C TRP A 129 5.64 -11.51 -5.86
N LEU A 130 5.11 -10.76 -6.84
CA LEU A 130 4.89 -9.31 -6.72
C LEU A 130 4.02 -8.98 -5.51
N ARG A 131 2.87 -9.66 -5.37
CA ARG A 131 1.93 -9.42 -4.27
C ARG A 131 2.46 -9.85 -2.91
N GLN A 132 3.31 -10.87 -2.86
CA GLN A 132 4.01 -11.25 -1.61
C GLN A 132 5.02 -10.18 -1.14
N ARG A 133 5.45 -9.28 -2.02
CA ARG A 133 6.35 -8.16 -1.67
C ARG A 133 5.60 -6.89 -1.27
N ILE A 134 4.27 -6.86 -1.40
CA ILE A 134 3.45 -5.67 -1.13
C ILE A 134 2.51 -5.95 0.03
N GLY A 135 2.59 -5.14 1.09
CA GLY A 135 1.57 -5.09 2.13
C GLY A 135 0.51 -4.05 1.79
N LEU A 136 -0.76 -4.43 1.76
CA LEU A 136 -1.88 -3.51 1.54
C LEU A 136 -2.70 -3.35 2.82
N VAL A 137 -2.94 -2.11 3.22
CA VAL A 137 -3.90 -1.75 4.25
C VAL A 137 -5.02 -0.94 3.61
N ILE A 138 -6.20 -1.53 3.52
CA ILE A 138 -7.39 -0.88 2.96
C ILE A 138 -8.13 -0.08 4.03
N GLN A 139 -8.83 0.97 3.61
CA GLN A 139 -9.54 1.88 4.50
C GLN A 139 -10.64 1.18 5.30
N ASP A 140 -11.41 0.32 4.65
CA ASP A 140 -12.46 -0.49 5.25
C ASP A 140 -12.00 -1.96 5.18
N PRO A 141 -11.30 -2.47 6.20
CA PRO A 141 -10.72 -3.82 6.18
C PRO A 141 -11.82 -4.86 6.12
N VAL A 142 -11.62 -5.86 5.27
CA VAL A 142 -12.47 -7.04 5.18
C VAL A 142 -11.78 -8.16 5.94
N LEU A 143 -12.49 -8.73 6.91
CA LEU A 143 -12.06 -9.92 7.64
C LEU A 143 -12.89 -11.11 7.18
N PHE A 144 -12.28 -12.28 7.17
CA PHE A 144 -12.99 -13.52 6.90
C PHE A 144 -13.78 -13.94 8.14
N ALA A 145 -14.94 -14.59 7.91
CA ALA A 145 -15.81 -15.13 8.94
C ALA A 145 -15.19 -16.35 9.64
N THR A 146 -14.12 -16.10 10.39
CA THR A 146 -13.18 -17.06 11.00
C THR A 146 -12.60 -16.43 12.28
N THR A 147 -11.72 -17.14 12.98
CA THR A 147 -11.08 -16.59 14.19
C THR A 147 -10.16 -15.40 13.86
N ILE A 148 -9.89 -14.56 14.86
CA ILE A 148 -8.86 -13.50 14.74
C ILE A 148 -7.50 -14.12 14.37
N ARG A 149 -7.16 -15.27 14.94
CA ARG A 149 -5.95 -16.03 14.62
C ARG A 149 -5.86 -16.39 13.14
N GLU A 150 -6.92 -16.97 12.57
CA GLU A 150 -6.97 -17.37 11.16
C GLU A 150 -6.89 -16.16 10.23
N ASN A 151 -7.52 -15.04 10.58
CA ASN A 151 -7.38 -13.78 9.85
C ASN A 151 -5.94 -13.26 9.84
N ILE A 152 -5.19 -13.40 10.93
CA ILE A 152 -3.76 -13.02 10.98
C ILE A 152 -2.92 -13.99 10.15
N LEU A 153 -3.19 -15.30 10.25
CA LEU A 153 -2.49 -16.33 9.47
C LEU A 153 -2.70 -16.17 7.97
N TYR A 154 -3.80 -15.55 7.53
CA TYR A 154 -3.99 -15.23 6.12
C TYR A 154 -2.88 -14.32 5.53
N GLY A 155 -2.20 -13.54 6.37
CA GLY A 155 -1.03 -12.75 5.95
C GLY A 155 0.26 -13.57 5.83
N LYS A 156 0.35 -14.71 6.51
CA LYS A 156 1.47 -15.65 6.51
C LYS A 156 1.01 -17.01 7.08
N ASP A 157 0.69 -17.95 6.18
CA ASP A 157 0.06 -19.23 6.52
C ASP A 157 0.88 -20.09 7.51
N ASP A 158 2.21 -19.92 7.51
CA ASP A 158 3.17 -20.67 8.33
C ASP A 158 3.69 -19.86 9.54
N ALA A 159 2.98 -18.81 9.96
CA ALA A 159 3.43 -17.98 11.07
C ALA A 159 3.40 -18.73 12.42
N THR A 160 4.49 -18.63 13.19
CA THR A 160 4.52 -19.20 14.54
C THR A 160 3.70 -18.35 15.52
N LEU A 161 3.35 -18.92 16.67
CA LEU A 161 2.63 -18.19 17.72
C LEU A 161 3.42 -16.94 18.16
N GLU A 162 4.74 -17.01 18.24
CA GLU A 162 5.56 -15.85 18.59
C GLU A 162 5.48 -14.75 17.53
N GLU A 163 5.42 -15.12 16.25
CA GLU A 163 5.28 -14.16 15.14
C GLU A 163 3.90 -13.49 15.16
N ILE A 164 2.83 -14.26 15.42
CA ILE A 164 1.47 -13.73 15.58
C ILE A 164 1.43 -12.71 16.72
N ILE A 165 1.92 -13.08 17.91
CA ILE A 165 1.94 -12.20 19.08
C ILE A 165 2.77 -10.95 18.78
N ARG A 166 3.90 -11.09 18.09
CA ARG A 166 4.75 -9.95 17.69
C ARG A 166 4.02 -9.03 16.73
N ALA A 167 3.36 -9.55 15.71
CA ALA A 167 2.60 -8.76 14.73
C ALA A 167 1.48 -7.96 15.42
N VAL A 168 0.72 -8.62 16.30
CA VAL A 168 -0.35 -7.97 17.08
C VAL A 168 0.19 -6.88 18.02
N LYS A 169 1.35 -7.08 18.63
CA LYS A 169 2.01 -6.05 19.45
C LYS A 169 2.45 -4.85 18.62
N LEU A 170 3.03 -5.09 17.44
CA LEU A 170 3.44 -4.02 16.52
C LEU A 170 2.24 -3.22 15.98
N ALA A 171 1.10 -3.88 15.83
CA ALA A 171 -0.17 -3.24 15.45
C ALA A 171 -0.91 -2.58 16.63
N GLU A 172 -0.35 -2.61 17.84
CA GLU A 172 -0.99 -2.13 19.09
C GLU A 172 -2.35 -2.78 19.38
N ALA A 173 -2.66 -3.92 18.77
CA ALA A 173 -3.95 -4.62 18.91
C ALA A 173 -4.02 -5.59 20.10
N ILE A 174 -2.90 -5.81 20.80
CA ILE A 174 -2.80 -6.84 21.85
C ILE A 174 -3.76 -6.60 23.02
N VAL A 175 -3.97 -5.34 23.41
CA VAL A 175 -4.87 -5.00 24.52
C VAL A 175 -6.32 -5.26 24.13
N PHE A 176 -6.70 -4.87 22.91
CA PHE A 176 -8.03 -5.13 22.36
C PHE A 176 -8.33 -6.64 22.31
N ILE A 177 -7.43 -7.43 21.74
CA ILE A 177 -7.61 -8.88 21.60
C ILE A 177 -7.70 -9.55 22.97
N ASN A 178 -6.87 -9.16 23.95
CA ASN A 178 -6.90 -9.74 25.29
C ASN A 178 -8.17 -9.42 26.09
N ASN A 179 -8.91 -8.37 25.71
CA ASN A 179 -10.18 -8.00 26.34
C ASN A 179 -11.38 -8.77 25.75
N LEU A 180 -11.20 -9.52 24.66
CA LEU A 180 -12.23 -10.40 24.11
C LEU A 180 -12.31 -11.71 24.92
N PRO A 181 -13.51 -12.31 25.06
CA PRO A 181 -13.71 -13.53 25.84
C PRO A 181 -12.78 -14.68 25.42
N ASP A 182 -12.66 -14.91 24.10
CA ASP A 182 -11.88 -16.02 23.53
C ASP A 182 -10.53 -15.57 22.93
N ARG A 183 -10.17 -14.30 23.12
CA ARG A 183 -8.92 -13.70 22.64
C ARG A 183 -8.69 -13.95 21.14
N PHE A 184 -7.63 -14.68 20.79
CA PHE A 184 -7.28 -15.01 19.40
C PHE A 184 -8.28 -15.95 18.73
N GLU A 185 -9.03 -16.73 19.51
CA GLU A 185 -10.02 -17.68 19.02
C GLU A 185 -11.42 -17.04 18.91
N THR A 186 -11.54 -15.74 19.21
CA THR A 186 -12.79 -15.00 18.97
C THR A 186 -13.12 -15.00 17.48
N GLN A 187 -14.33 -15.41 17.15
CA GLN A 187 -14.86 -15.41 15.79
C GLN A 187 -15.19 -13.99 15.35
N VAL A 188 -14.70 -13.63 14.17
CA VAL A 188 -15.10 -12.43 13.44
C VAL A 188 -16.21 -12.83 12.48
N LEU A 189 -17.28 -12.04 12.39
CA LEU A 189 -18.44 -12.29 11.53
C LEU A 189 -18.61 -11.15 10.52
#